data_AF-A0A3S4I746-F1
#
_entry.id   AF-A0A3S4I746-F1
#
_cell.length_a   1.000
_cell.length_b   1.000
_cell.length_c   1.000
_cell.angle_alpha   90.00
_cell.angle_beta   90.00
_cell.angle_gamma   90.00
#
_symmetry.space_group_name_H-M   'P 1'
#
loop_
_entity.id
_entity.type
_entity.pdbx_description
1 polymer ?
#
loop_
_entity_poly.entity_id
_entity_poly.type
_entity_poly.pdbx_seq_one_letter_code
_entity_poly.pdbx_strand_id
1 'polypeptide(L)' 'MKEAGIVVDYVLEFDVPDELIVDRIVGRRVHAASGRVYHVKV' A
#
# COMPACT_ATOMS: atom_id res chain seq x y z
N MET A 1 -0.74 11.76 -18.01
CA MET A 1 0.40 10.93 -18.47
C MET A 1 0.69 11.14 -19.95
N LYS A 2 -0.26 10.84 -20.85
CA LYS A 2 -0.04 10.95 -22.31
C LYS A 2 0.30 12.38 -22.79
N GLU A 3 -0.46 13.39 -22.36
CA GLU A 3 -0.21 14.81 -22.71
C GLU A 3 1.01 15.41 -21.98
N ALA A 4 1.42 14.81 -20.86
CA ALA A 4 2.63 15.19 -20.13
C ALA A 4 3.88 14.45 -20.64
N GLY A 5 3.76 13.64 -21.70
CA GLY A 5 4.87 12.86 -22.25
C GLY A 5 5.39 11.74 -21.33
N ILE A 6 4.62 11.34 -20.31
CA ILE A 6 5.02 10.32 -19.35
C ILE A 6 4.66 8.94 -19.90
N VAL A 7 5.67 8.12 -20.13
CA VAL A 7 5.56 6.71 -20.54
C VAL A 7 5.37 5.83 -19.30
N VAL A 8 4.50 4.82 -19.40
CA VAL A 8 4.30 3.82 -18.34
C VAL A 8 4.98 2.53 -18.80
N ASP A 9 5.98 2.09 -18.05
CA ASP A 9 6.74 0.89 -18.39
C ASP A 9 5.98 -0.39 -18.02
N TYR A 10 5.36 -0.39 -16.83
CA TYR A 10 4.66 -1.57 -16.30
C TYR A 10 3.44 -1.16 -15.47
N VAL A 11 2.43 -2.02 -15.47
CA VAL A 11 1.30 -1.98 -14.53
C VAL A 11 1.38 -3.21 -13.66
N LEU A 12 1.55 -3.02 -12.35
CA LEU A 12 1.57 -4.10 -11.36
C LEU A 12 0.23 -4.11 -10.62
N GLU A 13 -0.59 -5.09 -10.93
CA GLU A 13 -1.84 -5.36 -10.22
C GLU A 13 -1.58 -6.39 -9.12
N PHE A 14 -1.89 -6.01 -7.88
CA PHE A 14 -1.85 -6.93 -6.75
C PHE A 14 -3.26 -7.41 -6.47
N ASP A 15 -3.58 -8.63 -6.90
CA ASP A 15 -4.82 -9.31 -6.55
C ASP A 15 -4.73 -9.82 -5.11
N VAL A 16 -5.43 -9.14 -4.21
CA VAL A 16 -5.38 -9.41 -2.77
C VAL A 16 -6.81 -9.54 -2.25
N PRO A 17 -7.15 -10.61 -1.51
CA PRO A 17 -8.50 -10.78 -0.95
C PRO A 17 -8.90 -9.64 0.00
N ASP A 18 -10.17 -9.23 -0.07
CA ASP A 18 -10.74 -8.16 0.77
C ASP A 18 -10.53 -8.38 2.27
N GLU A 19 -10.69 -9.63 2.73
CA GLU A 19 -10.50 -9.97 4.15
C GLU A 19 -9.08 -9.66 4.63
N LEU A 20 -8.08 -9.90 3.76
CA LEU A 20 -6.68 -9.60 4.07
C LEU A 20 -6.43 -8.08 4.07
N ILE A 21 -7.10 -7.33 3.20
CA ILE A 21 -7.04 -5.86 3.21
C ILE A 21 -7.53 -5.32 4.55
N VAL A 22 -8.67 -5.82 5.03
CA VAL A 22 -9.24 -5.42 6.32
C VAL A 22 -8.28 -5.72 7.47
N ASP A 23 -7.77 -6.96 7.59
CA ASP A 23 -6.84 -7.33 8.66
C ASP A 23 -5.58 -6.45 8.67
N ARG A 24 -5.01 -6.17 7.48
CA ARG A 24 -3.84 -5.30 7.31
C ARG A 24 -4.09 -3.86 7.75
N ILE A 25 -5.25 -3.30 7.40
CA ILE A 25 -5.58 -1.90 7.73
C ILE A 25 -5.78 -1.75 9.23
N VAL A 26 -6.54 -2.65 9.87
CA VAL A 26 -6.84 -2.55 11.31
C VAL A 26 -5.61 -2.82 12.19
N GLY A 27 -4.71 -3.69 11.73
CA GLY A 27 -3.46 -3.99 12.43
C GLY A 27 -2.35 -2.97 12.22
N ARG A 28 -2.52 -1.98 11.34
CA ARG A 28 -1.52 -0.95 11.04
C ARG A 28 -1.25 -0.04 12.25
N ARG A 29 0.03 0.22 12.52
CA ARG A 29 0.48 1.21 13.52
C ARG A 29 1.53 2.12 12.89
N VAL A 30 1.46 3.42 13.21
CA VAL A 30 2.36 4.44 12.66
C VAL A 30 3.08 5.14 13.78
N HIS A 31 4.41 5.17 13.71
CA HIS A 31 5.22 6.02 14.58
C HIS A 31 5.17 7.46 14.06
N ALA A 32 4.41 8.32 14.75
CA ALA A 32 4.04 9.66 14.26
C ALA A 32 5.24 10.53 13.83
N ALA A 33 6.33 10.53 14.60
CA ALA A 33 7.47 11.38 14.31
C ALA A 33 8.30 10.94 13.10
N SER A 34 8.31 9.64 12.77
CA SER A 34 9.15 9.11 11.69
C SER A 34 8.37 8.54 10.50
N GLY A 35 7.04 8.47 10.59
CA GLY A 35 6.18 7.84 9.58
C GLY A 35 6.39 6.33 9.41
N ARG A 36 7.17 5.66 10.27
CA ARG A 36 7.39 4.21 10.16
C ARG A 36 6.09 3.47 10.41
N VAL A 37 5.79 2.52 9.53
CA VAL A 37 4.57 1.72 9.57
C VAL A 37 4.91 0.30 10.02
N TYR A 38 4.13 -0.22 10.96
CA TYR A 38 4.23 -1.57 11.48
C TYR A 38 2.85 -2.24 11.47
N HIS A 39 2.85 -3.55 11.68
CA HIS A 39 1.63 -4.32 11.86
C HIS A 39 1.68 -5.02 13.23
N VAL A 40 0.54 -5.13 13.92
CA VAL A 40 0.46 -5.73 15.27
C VAL A 40 0.63 -7.25 15.26
N LYS A 41 0.47 -7.90 14.10
CA LYS A 41 0.77 -9.31 13.86
C LYS A 41 1.92 -9.41 12.86
N VAL A 42 2.83 -10.36 13.06
CA VAL A 42 3.92 -10.68 12.12
C VAL A 42 3.42 -11.71 11.12
#